data_AF-A0AAP0RV52-F1
#
_entry.id   AF-A0AAP0RV52-F1
#
_cell.length_a   1.000
_cell.length_b   1.000
_cell.length_c   1.000
_cell.angle_alpha   90.00
_cell.angle_beta   90.00
_cell.angle_gamma   90.00
#
_symmetry.space_group_name_H-M   'P 1'
#
loop_
_entity.id
_entity.type
_entity.pdbx_description
1 polymer ?
#
loop_
_entity_poly.entity_id
_entity_poly.type
_entity_poly.pdbx_seq_one_letter_code
_entity_poly.pdbx_strand_id
1 'polypeptide(L)'
;MSCPHVSGLAALLRKAYPHWTPAALKSALMTTAYSLDNSGMNLTDLATGVESSPFIHGSGHVDPNGALDPGLVYDMGSSDYVAFLCAIGYDAKRISVFVREPATVDCGARALPTPGDLNYPSFSVVFDSGNDVVKYKRVVKNVGSSVDAVYEVKVNAPPSVEISVSPSKLVFSAENPMLAY
;
A
#
# COMPACT_ATOMS: atom_id res chain seq x y z
N MET A 1 -10.25 1.56 20.66
CA MET A 1 -10.47 3.01 20.50
C MET A 1 -9.80 3.62 19.26
N SER A 2 -8.80 3.01 18.63
CA SER A 2 -8.13 3.57 17.44
C SER A 2 -8.93 3.46 16.13
N CYS A 3 -9.66 2.35 15.94
CA CYS A 3 -10.52 2.14 14.75
C CYS A 3 -11.47 3.33 14.46
N PRO A 4 -12.30 3.83 15.40
CA PRO A 4 -13.19 4.95 15.11
C PRO A 4 -12.45 6.25 14.74
N HIS A 5 -11.23 6.47 15.23
CA HIS A 5 -10.42 7.63 14.82
C HIS A 5 -10.04 7.51 13.33
N VAL A 6 -9.49 6.37 12.93
CA VAL A 6 -9.10 6.13 11.52
C VAL A 6 -10.33 6.17 10.60
N SER A 7 -11.47 5.63 11.04
CA SER A 7 -12.74 5.74 10.29
C SER A 7 -13.20 7.18 10.11
N GLY A 8 -13.06 8.02 11.14
CA GLY A 8 -13.36 9.45 11.05
C GLY A 8 -12.44 10.16 10.05
N LEU A 9 -11.15 9.88 10.08
CA LEU A 9 -10.18 10.42 9.12
C LEU A 9 -10.48 9.98 7.69
N ALA A 10 -10.78 8.69 7.49
CA ALA A 10 -11.16 8.18 6.17
C ALA A 10 -12.43 8.85 5.64
N ALA A 11 -13.41 9.14 6.51
CA ALA A 11 -14.62 9.86 6.13
C ALA A 11 -14.34 11.32 5.73
N LEU A 12 -13.44 12.01 6.44
CA LEU A 12 -12.99 13.36 6.10
C LEU A 12 -12.25 13.39 4.75
N LEU A 13 -11.33 12.45 4.54
CA LEU A 13 -10.63 12.31 3.26
C LEU A 13 -11.60 11.97 2.12
N ARG A 14 -12.59 11.12 2.35
CA ARG A 14 -13.64 10.83 1.36
C ARG A 14 -14.49 12.07 1.04
N LYS A 15 -14.69 12.97 2.00
CA LYS A 15 -15.37 14.24 1.77
C LYS A 15 -14.52 15.20 0.94
N ALA A 16 -13.22 15.26 1.18
CA ALA A 16 -12.27 16.06 0.41
C ALA A 16 -12.05 15.51 -1.01
N TYR A 17 -12.01 14.19 -1.15
CA TYR A 17 -11.80 13.46 -2.40
C TYR A 17 -12.94 12.47 -2.69
N PRO A 18 -14.11 12.94 -3.18
CA PRO A 18 -15.31 12.11 -3.35
C PRO A 18 -15.13 10.92 -4.31
N HIS A 19 -14.15 10.98 -5.20
CA HIS A 19 -13.91 9.96 -6.23
C HIS A 19 -12.80 8.98 -5.89
N TRP A 20 -12.03 9.20 -4.82
CA TRP A 20 -10.96 8.28 -4.42
C TRP A 20 -11.51 6.94 -3.96
N THR A 21 -10.92 5.85 -4.45
CA THR A 21 -11.30 4.51 -3.99
C THR A 21 -10.99 4.34 -2.49
N PRO A 22 -11.58 3.34 -1.82
CA PRO A 22 -11.16 2.98 -0.47
C PRO A 22 -9.65 2.68 -0.36
N ALA A 23 -9.05 2.14 -1.42
CA ALA A 23 -7.62 1.85 -1.47
C ALA A 23 -6.78 3.14 -1.54
N ALA A 24 -7.19 4.13 -2.35
CA ALA A 24 -6.51 5.42 -2.41
C ALA A 24 -6.57 6.18 -1.06
N LEU A 25 -7.72 6.16 -0.38
CA LEU A 25 -7.86 6.73 0.96
C LEU A 25 -6.95 6.04 1.98
N LYS A 26 -6.92 4.71 1.95
CA LYS A 26 -6.01 3.92 2.79
C LYS A 26 -4.55 4.21 2.47
N SER A 27 -4.21 4.32 1.19
CA SER A 27 -2.86 4.66 0.75
C SER A 27 -2.43 5.99 1.32
N ALA A 28 -3.25 7.04 1.19
CA ALA A 28 -2.92 8.36 1.72
C ALA A 28 -2.63 8.30 3.23
N LEU A 29 -3.50 7.65 4.01
CA LEU A 29 -3.29 7.48 5.46
C LEU A 29 -2.03 6.69 5.81
N MET A 30 -1.64 5.72 4.99
CA MET A 30 -0.48 4.86 5.25
C MET A 30 0.84 5.51 4.82
N THR A 31 0.91 6.13 3.63
CA THR A 31 2.16 6.67 3.08
C THR A 31 2.57 7.99 3.71
N THR A 32 1.63 8.68 4.39
CA THR A 32 1.92 9.91 5.14
C THR A 32 2.00 9.68 6.65
N ALA A 33 1.81 8.45 7.11
CA ALA A 33 2.01 8.11 8.52
C ALA A 33 3.47 8.31 8.91
N TYR A 34 3.70 8.65 10.19
CA TYR A 34 5.03 8.84 10.74
C TYR A 34 5.35 7.78 11.80
N SER A 35 6.62 7.41 11.90
CA SER A 35 7.12 6.40 12.83
C SER A 35 8.02 6.97 13.94
N LEU A 36 8.03 8.29 14.11
CA LEU A 36 8.77 8.98 15.16
C LEU A 36 7.83 9.51 16.24
N ASP A 37 8.23 9.43 17.50
CA ASP A 37 7.52 10.05 18.61
C ASP A 37 7.85 11.55 18.73
N ASN A 38 7.28 12.21 19.74
CA ASN A 38 7.50 13.63 20.00
C ASN A 38 8.93 13.97 20.47
N SER A 39 9.76 12.98 20.77
CA SER A 39 11.20 13.15 21.05
C SER A 39 12.06 12.98 19.79
N GLY A 40 11.46 12.62 18.65
CA GLY A 40 12.17 12.35 17.40
C GLY A 40 12.78 10.96 17.33
N MET A 41 12.42 10.07 18.26
CA MET A 41 12.89 8.68 18.31
C MET A 41 11.86 7.75 17.68
N ASN A 42 12.29 6.56 17.24
CA ASN A 42 11.36 5.57 16.71
C ASN A 42 10.32 5.17 17.77
N LEU A 43 9.08 4.91 17.33
CA LEU A 43 8.02 4.44 18.22
C LEU A 43 8.47 3.22 19.01
N THR A 44 8.10 3.14 20.28
CA THR A 44 8.41 2.00 21.15
C THR A 44 7.14 1.20 21.45
N ASP A 45 7.30 -0.11 21.54
CA ASP A 45 6.27 -1.00 22.04
C ASP A 45 6.21 -0.89 23.58
N LEU A 46 5.06 -0.46 24.11
CA LEU A 46 4.88 -0.20 25.54
C LEU A 46 5.02 -1.47 26.40
N ALA A 47 4.68 -2.65 25.86
CA ALA A 47 4.73 -3.91 26.61
C ALA A 47 6.16 -4.42 26.78
N THR A 48 7.03 -4.16 25.82
CA THR A 48 8.42 -4.65 25.81
C THR A 48 9.47 -3.59 26.09
N GLY A 49 9.15 -2.30 25.85
CA GLY A 49 10.10 -1.19 25.89
C GLY A 49 11.08 -1.17 24.71
N VAL A 50 10.89 -2.05 23.71
CA VAL A 50 11.75 -2.15 22.52
C VAL A 50 11.16 -1.31 21.38
N GLU A 51 11.99 -0.94 20.42
CA GLU A 51 11.54 -0.30 19.18
C GLU A 51 10.41 -1.10 18.50
N SER A 52 9.35 -0.39 18.10
CA SER A 52 8.16 -0.96 17.48
C SER A 52 8.46 -1.34 16.02
N SER A 53 7.86 -2.43 15.57
CA SER A 53 8.01 -2.90 14.19
C SER A 53 6.74 -2.68 13.37
N PRO A 54 6.81 -2.69 12.03
CA PRO A 54 5.62 -2.62 11.19
C PRO A 54 4.56 -3.69 11.49
N PHE A 55 4.92 -4.81 12.11
CA PHE A 55 3.95 -5.83 12.56
C PHE A 55 3.09 -5.36 13.74
N ILE A 56 3.55 -4.37 14.51
CA ILE A 56 2.84 -3.79 15.66
C ILE A 56 2.04 -2.55 15.24
N HIS A 57 2.67 -1.62 14.51
CA HIS A 57 2.08 -0.30 14.22
C HIS A 57 1.82 -0.04 12.72
N GLY A 58 2.05 -1.01 11.84
CA GLY A 58 1.89 -0.84 10.40
C GLY A 58 2.81 0.24 9.86
N SER A 59 2.24 1.20 9.12
CA SER A 59 3.00 2.31 8.54
C SER A 59 3.40 3.41 9.55
N GLY A 60 2.81 3.44 10.75
CA GLY A 60 3.05 4.52 11.71
C GLY A 60 1.79 5.09 12.35
N HIS A 61 1.98 6.19 13.07
CA HIS A 61 0.90 7.02 13.58
C HIS A 61 0.34 7.89 12.44
N VAL A 62 -0.98 8.06 12.43
CA VAL A 62 -1.67 8.81 11.37
C VAL A 62 -1.28 10.29 11.38
N ASP A 63 -1.01 10.86 10.21
CA ASP A 63 -0.93 12.30 9.98
C ASP A 63 -2.14 12.75 9.14
N PRO A 64 -3.20 13.29 9.76
CA PRO A 64 -4.38 13.75 9.05
C PRO A 64 -4.10 14.84 8.01
N ASN A 65 -3.15 15.74 8.29
CA ASN A 65 -2.85 16.86 7.42
C ASN A 65 -1.98 16.41 6.25
N GLY A 66 -0.98 15.57 6.52
CA GLY A 66 -0.19 14.92 5.47
C GLY A 66 -1.08 14.10 4.53
N ALA A 67 -2.02 13.33 5.08
CA ALA A 67 -2.92 12.49 4.27
C ALA A 67 -3.87 13.29 3.36
N LEU A 68 -4.06 14.59 3.61
CA LEU A 68 -4.84 15.45 2.73
C LEU A 68 -4.10 15.71 1.41
N ASP A 69 -2.76 15.78 1.40
CA ASP A 69 -1.97 15.92 0.17
C ASP A 69 -0.81 14.91 0.15
N PRO A 70 -1.11 13.62 -0.13
CA PRO A 70 -0.11 12.56 -0.06
C PRO A 70 0.87 12.57 -1.23
N GLY A 71 0.64 13.39 -2.26
CA GLY A 71 1.38 13.40 -3.52
C GLY A 71 1.11 12.17 -4.40
N LEU A 72 1.42 10.98 -3.90
CA LEU A 72 1.23 9.70 -4.60
C LEU A 72 0.28 8.77 -3.84
N VAL A 73 -0.50 7.98 -4.56
CA VAL A 73 -1.33 6.91 -3.98
C VAL A 73 -1.17 5.58 -4.71
N TYR A 74 -1.23 4.49 -3.95
CA TYR A 74 -1.35 3.12 -4.43
C TYR A 74 -2.84 2.78 -4.56
N ASP A 75 -3.39 3.04 -5.75
CA ASP A 75 -4.81 2.81 -6.03
C ASP A 75 -5.05 1.39 -6.54
N MET A 76 -6.20 0.80 -6.19
CA MET A 76 -6.63 -0.52 -6.66
C MET A 76 -8.16 -0.68 -6.53
N GLY A 77 -8.72 -1.58 -7.33
CA GLY A 77 -10.15 -1.91 -7.35
C GLY A 77 -10.48 -3.27 -6.74
N SER A 78 -11.78 -3.60 -6.74
CA SER A 78 -12.27 -4.91 -6.27
C SER A 78 -11.72 -6.08 -7.09
N SER A 79 -11.49 -5.88 -8.39
CA SER A 79 -10.88 -6.89 -9.27
C SER A 79 -9.46 -7.27 -8.84
N ASP A 80 -8.67 -6.33 -8.31
CA ASP A 80 -7.31 -6.60 -7.81
C ASP A 80 -7.34 -7.48 -6.56
N TYR A 81 -8.33 -7.28 -5.69
CA TYR A 81 -8.55 -8.19 -4.54
C TYR A 81 -8.99 -9.58 -4.99
N VAL A 82 -9.82 -9.70 -6.01
CA VAL A 82 -10.18 -11.00 -6.59
C VAL A 82 -8.94 -11.69 -7.18
N ALA A 83 -8.11 -10.95 -7.93
CA ALA A 83 -6.84 -11.42 -8.49
C ALA A 83 -5.87 -11.92 -7.39
N PHE A 84 -5.80 -11.19 -6.28
CA PHE A 84 -5.05 -11.59 -5.10
C PHE A 84 -5.60 -12.87 -4.44
N LEU A 85 -6.92 -12.97 -4.25
CA LEU A 85 -7.55 -14.18 -3.69
C LEU A 85 -7.25 -15.41 -4.56
N CYS A 86 -7.29 -15.26 -5.89
CA CYS A 86 -6.87 -16.30 -6.82
C CYS A 86 -5.40 -16.68 -6.61
N ALA A 87 -4.49 -15.71 -6.47
CA ALA A 87 -3.05 -15.93 -6.29
C ALA A 87 -2.69 -16.65 -4.97
N ILE A 88 -3.50 -16.50 -3.93
CA ILE A 88 -3.33 -17.24 -2.66
C ILE A 88 -4.08 -18.59 -2.63
N GLY A 89 -4.62 -19.04 -3.76
CA GLY A 89 -5.19 -20.38 -3.92
C GLY A 89 -6.68 -20.50 -3.58
N TYR A 90 -7.43 -19.40 -3.50
CA TYR A 90 -8.89 -19.48 -3.37
C TYR A 90 -9.51 -19.84 -4.72
N ASP A 91 -10.44 -20.79 -4.72
CA ASP A 91 -11.22 -21.14 -5.90
C ASP A 91 -12.39 -20.16 -6.13
N ALA A 92 -12.91 -20.17 -7.37
CA ALA A 92 -14.01 -19.29 -7.77
C ALA A 92 -15.27 -19.45 -6.90
N LYS A 93 -15.55 -20.66 -6.38
CA LYS A 93 -16.73 -20.90 -5.52
C LYS A 93 -16.57 -20.18 -4.19
N ARG A 94 -15.38 -20.27 -3.57
CA ARG A 94 -15.09 -19.55 -2.32
C ARG A 94 -15.11 -18.04 -2.50
N ILE A 95 -14.53 -17.55 -3.60
CA ILE A 95 -14.53 -16.11 -3.90
C ILE A 95 -15.95 -15.59 -4.14
N SER A 96 -16.80 -16.36 -4.83
CA SER A 96 -18.18 -15.97 -5.14
C SER A 96 -19.03 -15.61 -3.93
N VAL A 97 -18.72 -16.19 -2.77
CA VAL A 97 -19.40 -15.88 -1.49
C VAL A 97 -19.13 -14.43 -1.07
N PHE A 98 -17.94 -13.90 -1.33
CA PHE A 98 -17.56 -12.53 -0.97
C PHE A 98 -18.08 -11.51 -1.98
N VAL A 99 -17.94 -11.80 -3.28
CA VAL A 99 -18.34 -10.86 -4.35
C VAL A 99 -19.83 -10.88 -4.65
N ARG A 100 -20.56 -11.88 -4.12
CA ARG A 100 -22.02 -12.09 -4.34
C ARG A 100 -22.41 -12.23 -5.81
N GLU A 101 -21.44 -12.54 -6.67
CA GLU A 101 -21.59 -12.73 -8.12
C GLU A 101 -20.77 -13.95 -8.58
N PRO A 102 -21.37 -15.13 -8.70
CA PRO A 102 -20.65 -16.37 -9.02
C PRO A 102 -20.18 -16.49 -10.48
N ALA A 103 -20.69 -15.67 -11.41
CA ALA A 103 -20.40 -15.80 -12.84
C ALA A 103 -19.18 -14.99 -13.32
N THR A 104 -18.53 -14.20 -12.45
CA THR A 104 -17.53 -13.20 -12.85
C THR A 104 -16.10 -13.51 -12.39
N VAL A 105 -15.88 -14.59 -11.64
CA VAL A 105 -14.56 -14.94 -11.10
C VAL A 105 -13.87 -15.97 -11.97
N ASP A 106 -12.99 -15.49 -12.86
CA ASP A 106 -12.07 -16.31 -13.64
C ASP A 106 -10.64 -16.11 -13.12
N CYS A 107 -10.17 -17.06 -12.30
CA CYS A 107 -8.81 -17.07 -11.78
C CYS A 107 -7.76 -17.46 -12.82
N GLY A 108 -8.14 -18.10 -13.94
CA GLY A 108 -7.20 -18.49 -14.99
C GLY A 108 -6.67 -17.29 -15.77
N ALA A 109 -7.51 -16.29 -16.02
CA ALA A 109 -7.14 -15.09 -16.76
C ALA A 109 -6.71 -13.90 -15.87
N ARG A 110 -7.02 -13.93 -14.55
CA ARG A 110 -6.92 -12.76 -13.68
C ARG A 110 -6.02 -12.93 -12.44
N ALA A 111 -5.31 -14.04 -12.28
CA ALA A 111 -4.43 -14.21 -11.13
C ALA A 111 -3.23 -13.25 -11.21
N LEU A 112 -2.85 -12.67 -10.05
CA LEU A 112 -1.56 -11.99 -9.93
C LEU A 112 -0.42 -13.00 -10.03
N PRO A 113 0.76 -12.63 -10.57
CA PRO A 113 1.92 -13.52 -10.63
C PRO A 113 2.32 -14.03 -9.24
N THR A 114 2.34 -13.13 -8.26
CA THR A 114 2.52 -13.46 -6.85
C THR A 114 1.50 -12.71 -5.99
N PRO A 115 1.15 -13.23 -4.79
CA PRO A 115 0.30 -12.49 -3.85
C PRO A 115 0.86 -11.10 -3.47
N GLY A 116 2.19 -10.96 -3.49
CA GLY A 116 2.85 -9.71 -3.16
C GLY A 116 2.77 -8.64 -4.25
N ASP A 117 2.29 -8.98 -5.45
CA ASP A 117 2.03 -8.02 -6.54
C ASP A 117 0.71 -7.26 -6.40
N LEU A 118 -0.07 -7.53 -5.34
CA LEU A 118 -1.19 -6.65 -4.99
C LEU A 118 -0.64 -5.23 -4.77
N ASN A 119 -1.26 -4.23 -5.38
CA ASN A 119 -0.77 -2.85 -5.39
C ASN A 119 -0.92 -2.14 -4.02
N TYR A 120 -0.33 -2.70 -2.98
CA TYR A 120 -0.53 -2.35 -1.59
C TYR A 120 0.56 -1.38 -1.11
N PRO A 121 0.24 -0.36 -0.29
CA PRO A 121 1.18 0.67 0.18
C PRO A 121 2.12 0.17 1.30
N SER A 122 2.50 -1.11 1.26
CA SER A 122 3.54 -1.69 2.10
C SER A 122 4.10 -2.95 1.44
N PHE A 123 5.24 -3.39 1.95
CA PHE A 123 5.91 -4.60 1.51
C PHE A 123 6.10 -5.55 2.69
N SER A 124 5.83 -6.83 2.48
CA SER A 124 6.13 -7.91 3.41
C SER A 124 6.72 -9.05 2.60
N VAL A 125 7.90 -9.50 2.99
CA VAL A 125 8.67 -10.53 2.29
C VAL A 125 8.94 -11.66 3.26
N VAL A 126 8.67 -12.88 2.84
CA VAL A 126 9.07 -14.10 3.55
C VAL A 126 10.07 -14.81 2.66
N PHE A 127 11.30 -14.97 3.15
CA PHE A 127 12.34 -15.74 2.48
C PHE A 127 12.21 -17.21 2.87
N ASP A 128 12.29 -18.10 1.88
CA ASP A 128 12.43 -19.53 2.09
C ASP A 128 13.88 -19.95 1.80
N SER A 129 14.25 -21.18 2.16
CA SER A 129 15.64 -21.67 2.04
C SER A 129 16.12 -21.82 0.59
N GLY A 130 15.28 -21.53 -0.41
CA GLY A 130 15.60 -21.69 -1.83
C GLY A 130 15.42 -20.43 -2.67
N ASN A 131 14.93 -19.33 -2.09
CA ASN A 131 14.69 -18.09 -2.81
C ASN A 131 15.10 -16.86 -2.00
N ASP A 132 16.29 -16.38 -2.34
CA ASP A 132 16.95 -15.26 -1.68
C ASP A 132 16.47 -13.91 -2.25
N VAL A 133 15.69 -13.93 -3.34
CA VAL A 133 15.27 -12.74 -4.09
C VAL A 133 13.76 -12.75 -4.34
N VAL A 134 13.08 -11.74 -3.81
CA VAL A 134 11.66 -11.52 -4.05
C VAL A 134 11.46 -10.20 -4.78
N LYS A 135 10.65 -10.22 -5.84
CA LYS A 135 10.34 -9.06 -6.66
C LYS A 135 8.85 -8.78 -6.59
N TYR A 136 8.51 -7.51 -6.40
CA TYR A 136 7.14 -7.04 -6.42
C TYR A 136 7.02 -5.87 -7.38
N LYS A 137 5.90 -5.83 -8.10
CA LYS A 137 5.53 -4.68 -8.92
C LYS A 137 4.58 -3.76 -8.16
N ARG A 138 4.78 -2.46 -8.28
CA ARG A 138 3.80 -1.46 -7.80
C ARG A 138 3.45 -0.47 -8.88
N VAL A 139 2.29 0.13 -8.73
CA VAL A 139 1.82 1.24 -9.58
C VAL A 139 1.36 2.36 -8.66
N VAL A 140 1.94 3.54 -8.84
CA VAL A 140 1.57 4.73 -8.10
C VAL A 140 0.92 5.74 -9.03
N LYS A 141 -0.10 6.42 -8.52
CA LYS A 141 -0.82 7.50 -9.21
C LYS A 141 -0.45 8.83 -8.59
N ASN A 142 -0.09 9.80 -9.42
CA ASN A 142 0.07 11.19 -8.97
C ASN A 142 -1.31 11.80 -8.69
N VAL A 143 -1.49 12.26 -7.46
CA VAL A 143 -2.68 12.98 -6.98
C VAL A 143 -2.33 14.33 -6.36
N GLY A 144 -1.05 14.71 -6.42
CA GLY A 144 -0.58 16.01 -5.97
C GLY A 144 -1.08 17.14 -6.86
N SER A 145 -0.93 18.36 -6.36
CA SER A 145 -1.35 19.58 -7.07
C SER A 145 -0.55 19.85 -8.35
N SER A 146 0.71 19.40 -8.44
CA SER A 146 1.53 19.49 -9.65
C SER A 146 1.37 18.23 -10.50
N VAL A 147 0.91 18.41 -11.73
CA VAL A 147 0.77 17.34 -12.71
C VAL A 147 2.14 16.85 -13.18
N ASP A 148 3.05 17.80 -13.44
CA ASP A 148 4.44 17.52 -13.75
C ASP A 148 5.23 17.44 -12.45
N ALA A 149 5.61 16.22 -12.08
CA ALA A 149 6.26 15.95 -10.80
C ALA A 149 7.29 14.84 -10.96
N VAL A 150 8.40 14.98 -10.24
CA VAL A 150 9.51 14.05 -10.27
C VAL A 150 9.78 13.55 -8.87
N TYR A 151 9.68 12.23 -8.69
CA TYR A 151 9.94 11.57 -7.42
C TYR A 151 11.19 10.70 -7.54
N GLU A 152 12.08 10.80 -6.57
CA GLU A 152 13.28 9.97 -6.47
C GLU A 152 13.16 9.04 -5.26
N VAL A 153 13.48 7.77 -5.47
CA VAL A 153 13.33 6.73 -4.46
C VAL A 153 14.46 6.83 -3.45
N LYS A 154 14.11 6.87 -2.17
CA LYS A 154 15.03 6.69 -1.05
C LYS A 154 14.74 5.37 -0.36
N VAL A 155 15.77 4.53 -0.25
CA VAL A 155 15.69 3.21 0.37
C VAL A 155 16.36 3.25 1.75
N ASN A 156 15.69 2.72 2.76
CA ASN A 156 16.27 2.38 4.05
C ASN A 156 16.05 0.89 4.29
N ALA A 157 17.07 0.07 4.01
CA ALA A 157 16.95 -1.37 4.06
C ALA A 157 17.12 -1.90 5.50
N PRO A 158 16.34 -2.91 5.92
CA PRO A 158 16.53 -3.54 7.22
C PRO A 158 17.86 -4.33 7.25
N PRO A 159 18.38 -4.63 8.45
CA PRO A 159 19.62 -5.40 8.58
C PRO A 159 19.57 -6.71 7.80
N SER A 160 20.67 -7.05 7.14
CA SER A 160 20.84 -8.31 6.38
C SER A 160 19.98 -8.47 5.12
N VAL A 161 19.32 -7.41 4.64
CA VAL A 161 18.53 -7.43 3.40
C VAL A 161 19.00 -6.32 2.46
N GLU A 162 19.18 -6.64 1.18
CA GLU A 162 19.40 -5.65 0.13
C GLU A 162 18.08 -5.31 -0.58
N ILE A 163 17.82 -4.02 -0.81
CA ILE A 163 16.63 -3.55 -1.52
C ILE A 163 17.08 -2.71 -2.71
N SER A 164 16.60 -3.08 -3.89
CA SER A 164 16.78 -2.33 -5.14
C SER A 164 15.41 -2.00 -5.76
N VAL A 165 15.31 -0.81 -6.37
CA VAL A 165 14.07 -0.31 -6.99
C VAL A 165 14.38 0.17 -8.41
N SER A 166 13.53 -0.20 -9.36
CA SER A 166 13.73 0.14 -10.78
C SER A 166 12.40 0.48 -11.47
N PRO A 167 12.20 1.71 -11.97
CA PRO A 167 13.18 2.80 -11.98
C PRO A 167 13.30 3.48 -10.60
N SER A 168 14.47 4.03 -10.29
CA SER A 168 14.69 4.82 -9.07
C SER A 168 14.13 6.25 -9.14
N LYS A 169 13.61 6.65 -10.31
CA LYS A 169 13.05 7.96 -10.59
C LYS A 169 11.75 7.83 -11.36
N LEU A 170 10.69 8.45 -10.88
CA LEU A 170 9.37 8.49 -11.50
C LEU A 170 9.08 9.91 -11.98
N VAL A 171 8.85 10.06 -13.28
CA VAL A 171 8.61 11.36 -13.94
C VAL A 171 7.17 11.39 -14.43
N PHE A 172 6.29 12.04 -13.68
CA PHE A 172 4.88 12.17 -14.01
C PHE A 172 4.64 13.36 -14.94
N SER A 173 3.63 13.20 -15.80
CA SER A 173 3.08 14.25 -16.65
C SER A 173 1.57 14.06 -16.80
N ALA A 174 0.90 14.97 -17.50
CA ALA A 174 -0.54 14.85 -17.79
C ALA A 174 -0.88 13.57 -18.57
N GLU A 175 0.03 13.14 -19.46
CA GLU A 175 -0.10 11.93 -20.26
C GLU A 175 0.22 10.66 -19.46
N ASN A 176 1.08 10.77 -18.44
CA ASN A 176 1.53 9.66 -17.61
C ASN A 176 1.23 9.92 -16.11
N PRO A 177 -0.05 9.93 -15.70
CA PRO A 177 -0.43 10.18 -14.31
C PRO A 177 -0.21 8.96 -13.41
N MET A 178 0.10 7.79 -13.97
CA MET A 178 0.35 6.55 -13.26
C MET A 178 1.63 5.91 -13.78
N LEU A 179 2.50 5.49 -12.88
CA LEU A 179 3.79 4.88 -13.23
C LEU A 179 4.02 3.63 -12.39
N ALA A 180 4.64 2.63 -13.02
CA ALA A 180 5.03 1.40 -12.37
C ALA A 180 6.52 1.40 -12.01
N TYR A 181 6.87 0.65 -10.97
CA TYR A 181 8.24 0.35 -10.57
C TYR A 181 8.33 -1.07 -9.99
#